data_AF-A0A6B1HXB5-F1
#
_entry.id   AF-A0A6B1HXB5-F1
#
_cell.length_a   1.000
_cell.length_b   1.000
_cell.length_c   1.000
_cell.angle_alpha   90.00
_cell.angle_beta   90.00
_cell.angle_gamma   90.00
#
_symmetry.space_group_name_H-M   'P 1'
#
loop_
_entity.id
_entity.type
_entity.pdbx_description
1 polymer ?
#
loop_
_entity_poly.entity_id
_entity_poly.type
_entity_poly.pdbx_seq_one_letter_code
_entity_poly.pdbx_strand_id
1 'polypeptide(L)'
;MPTLCDVGGASVPDGLEGLSLRPLAESDVPDEWRTELVVETIMDIGPGPGGGGASRAVLTDRYKYSAYPMGRYREQLVDLQTDPGEMVNLAVNARFKDELDDHRRRLRAWCEKTEDEFLKFCL
;
A
#
# COMPACT_ATOMS: atom_id res chain seq x y z
N MET A 1 -10.05 -16.65 -0.92
CA MET A 1 -9.42 -16.34 0.40
C MET A 1 -8.35 -17.39 0.69
N PRO A 2 -7.06 -17.07 0.53
CA PRO A 2 -5.97 -18.06 0.59
C PRO A 2 -5.89 -18.85 1.91
N THR A 3 -6.03 -18.18 3.06
CA THR A 3 -5.99 -18.83 4.38
C THR A 3 -7.08 -19.89 4.57
N LEU A 4 -8.32 -19.60 4.15
CA LEU A 4 -9.44 -20.54 4.30
C LEU A 4 -9.29 -21.75 3.37
N CYS A 5 -8.77 -21.52 2.16
CA CYS A 5 -8.49 -22.60 1.21
C CYS A 5 -7.41 -23.55 1.76
N ASP A 6 -6.28 -23.01 2.22
CA ASP A 6 -5.18 -23.78 2.81
C ASP A 6 -5.63 -24.61 4.03
N VAL A 7 -6.26 -23.96 5.02
CA VAL A 7 -6.77 -24.64 6.22
C VAL A 7 -7.85 -25.67 5.87
N GLY A 8 -8.68 -25.38 4.86
CA GLY A 8 -9.76 -26.27 4.40
C GLY A 8 -9.34 -27.36 3.41
N GLY A 9 -8.07 -27.44 3.02
CA GLY A 9 -7.59 -28.40 2.02
C GLY A 9 -8.14 -28.19 0.60
N ALA A 10 -8.60 -26.98 0.28
CA ALA A 10 -9.09 -26.60 -1.05
C ALA A 10 -8.00 -25.88 -1.85
N SER A 11 -8.05 -25.97 -3.18
CA SER A 11 -7.17 -25.19 -4.04
C SER A 11 -7.44 -23.69 -3.89
N VAL A 12 -6.38 -22.88 -3.82
CA VAL A 12 -6.47 -21.42 -3.84
C VAL A 12 -6.82 -20.99 -5.27
N PRO A 13 -7.86 -20.17 -5.49
CA PRO A 13 -8.16 -19.63 -6.82
C PRO A 13 -7.01 -18.79 -7.38
N ASP A 14 -6.83 -18.86 -8.70
CA ASP A 14 -5.87 -18.02 -9.42
C ASP A 14 -6.24 -16.52 -9.28
N GLY A 15 -5.23 -15.64 -9.40
CA GLY A 15 -5.41 -14.19 -9.37
C GLY A 15 -5.60 -13.58 -7.98
N LEU A 16 -5.45 -14.36 -6.90
CA LEU A 16 -5.40 -13.83 -5.54
C LEU A 16 -3.98 -13.42 -5.16
N GLU A 17 -3.80 -12.15 -4.77
CA GLU A 17 -2.50 -11.60 -4.33
C GLU A 17 -2.17 -11.90 -2.85
N GLY A 18 -3.16 -12.40 -2.10
CA GLY A 18 -2.99 -12.72 -0.68
C GLY A 18 -2.17 -14.00 -0.46
N LEU A 19 -1.55 -14.11 0.72
CA LEU A 19 -0.87 -15.32 1.18
C LEU A 19 -1.60 -15.88 2.40
N SER A 20 -1.61 -17.21 2.54
CA SER A 20 -2.23 -17.88 3.70
C SER A 20 -1.54 -17.51 5.00
N LEU A 21 -2.26 -17.10 6.04
CA LEU A 21 -1.66 -16.77 7.34
C LEU A 21 -1.28 -18.00 8.18
N ARG A 22 -1.60 -19.22 7.73
CA ARG A 22 -1.37 -20.46 8.47
C ARG A 22 0.10 -20.67 8.89
N PRO A 23 1.11 -20.47 8.01
CA PRO A 23 2.51 -20.65 8.40
C PRO A 23 2.93 -19.71 9.54
N LEU A 24 2.38 -18.49 9.58
CA LEU A 24 2.61 -17.55 10.69
C LEU A 24 2.00 -18.06 12.01
N ALA A 25 0.78 -18.62 11.95
CA ALA A 25 0.09 -19.16 13.12
C ALA A 25 0.78 -20.41 13.68
N GLU A 26 1.42 -21.20 12.81
CA GLU A 26 2.12 -22.43 13.16
C GLU A 26 3.61 -22.19 13.49
N SER A 27 4.07 -20.94 13.47
CA SER A 27 5.49 -20.55 13.68
C SER A 27 6.46 -21.16 12.66
N ASP A 28 5.97 -21.44 11.46
CA ASP A 28 6.72 -21.94 10.31
C ASP A 28 6.75 -20.86 9.22
N VAL A 29 7.30 -19.69 9.56
CA VAL A 29 7.30 -18.53 8.66
C VAL A 29 8.26 -18.79 7.50
N PRO A 30 7.81 -18.71 6.24
CA PRO A 30 8.71 -18.84 5.10
C PRO A 30 9.77 -17.74 5.10
N ASP A 31 10.98 -18.04 4.60
CA ASP A 31 12.07 -17.06 4.44
C ASP A 31 11.62 -15.84 3.62
N GLU A 32 10.78 -16.07 2.61
CA GLU A 32 10.17 -15.04 1.78
C GLU A 32 8.69 -14.89 2.14
N TRP A 33 8.40 -13.86 2.94
CA TRP A 33 7.03 -13.38 3.19
C TRP A 33 6.79 -12.04 2.48
N ARG A 34 5.72 -11.33 2.83
CA ARG A 34 5.52 -9.97 2.33
C ARG A 34 6.40 -8.98 3.09
N THR A 35 6.98 -8.03 2.35
CA THR A 35 7.77 -6.92 2.88
C THR A 35 7.04 -5.58 2.79
N GLU A 36 5.86 -5.59 2.16
CA GLU A 36 5.01 -4.40 2.02
C GLU A 36 3.52 -4.75 1.98
N LEU A 37 2.70 -3.74 2.24
CA LEU A 37 1.25 -3.77 2.13
C LEU A 37 0.79 -2.61 1.25
N VAL A 38 -0.16 -2.87 0.36
CA VAL A 38 -0.86 -1.82 -0.37
C VAL A 38 -2.28 -1.70 0.14
N VAL A 39 -2.69 -0.47 0.46
CA VAL A 39 -4.02 -0.13 0.94
C VAL A 39 -4.70 0.75 -0.08
N GLU A 40 -5.93 0.39 -0.41
CA GLU A 40 -6.80 1.17 -1.29
C GLU A 40 -7.87 1.86 -0.47
N THR A 41 -8.06 3.15 -0.72
CA THR A 41 -9.15 3.91 -0.12
C THR A 41 -9.99 4.50 -1.22
N ILE A 42 -11.26 4.08 -1.30
CA ILE A 42 -12.25 4.69 -2.18
C ILE A 42 -13.04 5.70 -1.36
N MET A 43 -12.96 6.96 -1.75
CA MET A 43 -13.74 8.05 -1.18
C MET A 43 -14.88 8.37 -2.16
N ASP A 44 -16.11 8.31 -1.67
CA ASP A 44 -17.29 8.81 -2.36
C ASP A 44 -17.96 9.87 -1.48
N ILE A 45 -17.49 11.11 -1.61
CA ILE A 45 -17.92 12.25 -0.77
C ILE A 45 -18.98 13.09 -1.52
N GLY A 46 -19.65 12.49 -2.52
CA GLY A 46 -20.66 13.16 -3.33
C GLY A 46 -20.10 14.27 -4.23
N PRO A 47 -20.97 15.13 -4.80
CA PRO A 47 -20.59 16.11 -5.82
C PRO A 47 -19.89 17.38 -5.26
N GLY A 48 -19.52 17.39 -3.99
CA GLY A 48 -18.91 18.55 -3.34
C GLY A 48 -17.46 18.82 -3.80
N PRO A 49 -16.90 20.00 -3.46
CA PRO A 49 -15.50 20.33 -3.71
C PRO A 49 -14.59 19.41 -2.88
N GLY A 50 -14.17 18.31 -3.49
CA GLY A 50 -13.49 17.17 -2.87
C GLY A 50 -13.71 15.91 -3.70
N GLY A 51 -14.88 15.80 -4.34
CA GLY A 51 -15.24 14.76 -5.30
C GLY A 51 -15.14 13.33 -4.76
N GLY A 52 -15.53 12.39 -5.62
CA GLY A 52 -15.12 10.99 -5.45
C GLY A 52 -13.67 10.81 -5.92
N GLY A 53 -12.96 9.85 -5.35
CA GLY A 53 -11.60 9.51 -5.75
C GLY A 53 -11.08 8.27 -5.05
N ALA A 54 -10.11 7.61 -5.67
CA ALA A 54 -9.38 6.52 -5.04
C ALA A 54 -7.98 7.02 -4.67
N SER A 55 -7.50 6.69 -3.47
CA SER A 55 -6.11 6.86 -3.07
C SER A 55 -5.47 5.50 -2.80
N ARG A 56 -4.14 5.51 -2.76
CA ARG A 56 -3.33 4.34 -2.44
C ARG A 56 -2.34 4.68 -1.34
N ALA A 57 -2.02 3.68 -0.52
CA ALA A 57 -0.87 3.76 0.36
C ALA A 57 -0.03 2.49 0.25
N VAL A 58 1.30 2.64 0.28
CA VAL A 58 2.27 1.56 0.42
C VAL A 58 2.88 1.67 1.82
N LEU A 59 2.84 0.57 2.56
CA LEU A 59 3.46 0.46 3.87
C LEU A 59 4.60 -0.54 3.79
N THR A 60 5.75 -0.14 4.30
CA THR A 60 6.90 -1.00 4.58
C THR A 60 7.10 -1.10 6.10
N ASP A 61 8.13 -1.81 6.55
CA ASP A 61 8.47 -1.94 7.98
C ASP A 61 8.70 -0.59 8.70
N ARG A 62 9.07 0.46 7.95
CA ARG A 62 9.40 1.77 8.53
C ARG A 62 8.58 2.91 7.99
N TYR A 63 8.19 2.89 6.72
CA TYR A 63 7.55 4.05 6.10
C TYR A 63 6.17 3.72 5.57
N LYS A 64 5.29 4.71 5.61
CA LYS A 64 4.03 4.74 4.89
C LYS A 64 4.07 5.85 3.86
N TYR A 65 3.82 5.50 2.61
CA TYR A 65 3.68 6.42 1.50
C TYR A 65 2.23 6.42 1.01
N SER A 66 1.55 7.56 1.05
CA SER A 66 0.19 7.73 0.55
C SER A 66 0.18 8.66 -0.66
N ALA A 67 -0.56 8.30 -1.70
CA ALA A 67 -0.74 9.07 -2.92
C ALA A 67 -2.22 9.38 -3.16
N TYR A 68 -2.50 10.63 -3.53
CA TYR A 68 -3.85 11.14 -3.76
C TYR A 68 -4.00 11.62 -5.21
N PRO A 69 -5.20 11.50 -5.81
CA PRO A 69 -5.43 11.92 -7.19
C PRO A 69 -5.50 13.45 -7.34
N MET A 70 -5.66 14.18 -6.24
CA MET A 70 -5.89 15.62 -6.22
C MET A 70 -5.29 16.28 -4.97
N GLY A 71 -5.23 17.62 -4.98
CA GLY A 71 -4.65 18.43 -3.92
C GLY A 71 -3.23 18.94 -4.23
N ARG A 72 -2.84 20.05 -3.58
CA ARG A 72 -1.53 20.69 -3.78
C ARG A 72 -0.38 19.80 -3.28
N TYR A 73 -0.60 19.10 -2.16
CA TYR A 73 0.34 18.15 -1.57
C TYR A 73 -0.27 16.76 -1.65
N ARG A 74 -0.22 16.18 -2.85
CA ARG A 74 -0.86 14.90 -3.19
C ARG A 74 -0.07 13.66 -2.75
N GLU A 75 0.99 13.84 -1.99
CA GLU A 75 1.85 12.78 -1.49
C GLU A 75 2.12 13.00 0.00
N GLN A 76 2.11 11.91 0.75
CA GLN A 76 2.56 11.87 2.12
C GLN A 76 3.55 10.73 2.30
N LEU A 77 4.69 11.01 2.92
CA LEU A 77 5.65 10.01 3.40
C LEU A 77 5.78 10.19 4.91
N VAL A 78 5.57 9.13 5.67
CA VAL A 78 5.61 9.14 7.13
C VAL A 78 6.56 8.05 7.60
N ASP A 79 7.46 8.38 8.53
CA ASP A 79 8.28 7.40 9.25
C ASP A 79 7.50 6.86 10.45
N LEU A 80 6.98 5.63 10.34
CA LEU A 80 6.13 5.00 11.34
C LEU A 80 6.88 4.64 12.64
N GLN A 81 8.21 4.57 12.61
CA GLN A 81 9.01 4.26 13.80
C GLN A 81 9.25 5.50 14.65
N THR A 82 9.49 6.65 14.01
CA THR A 82 9.78 7.91 14.71
C THR A 82 8.56 8.82 14.85
N ASP A 83 7.52 8.61 14.03
CA ASP A 83 6.25 9.32 14.05
C ASP A 83 5.06 8.34 13.95
N PRO A 84 4.82 7.53 14.99
CA PRO A 84 3.70 6.59 15.02
C PRO A 84 2.32 7.29 15.01
N GLY A 85 2.28 8.61 15.23
CA GLY A 85 1.07 9.43 15.12
C GLY A 85 0.76 9.91 13.70
N GLU A 86 1.66 9.66 12.74
CA GLU A 86 1.55 10.11 11.35
C GLU A 86 1.32 11.62 11.17
N MET A 87 1.99 12.43 11.99
CA MET A 87 1.76 13.88 12.08
C MET A 87 2.67 14.70 11.15
N VAL A 88 3.76 14.12 10.65
CA VAL A 88 4.78 14.82 9.85
C VAL A 88 4.86 14.24 8.44
N ASN A 89 4.51 15.05 7.45
CA ASN A 89 4.72 14.69 6.04
C ASN A 89 6.17 14.96 5.61
N LEU A 90 6.95 13.90 5.41
CA LEU A 90 8.34 13.92 4.94
C LEU A 90 8.46 14.04 3.42
N ALA A 91 7.38 13.90 2.64
CA ALA A 91 7.44 13.96 1.17
C ALA A 91 7.89 15.34 0.65
N VAL A 92 7.73 16.39 1.45
CA VAL A 92 8.19 17.76 1.12
C VAL A 92 9.61 18.05 1.63
N ASN A 93 10.24 17.10 2.31
CA ASN A 93 11.57 17.24 2.89
C ASN A 93 12.62 16.60 1.97
N ALA A 94 13.49 17.42 1.39
CA ALA A 94 14.51 16.98 0.43
C ALA A 94 15.49 15.91 0.98
N ARG A 95 15.61 15.77 2.30
CA ARG A 95 16.43 14.72 2.93
C ARG A 95 15.90 13.31 2.73
N PHE A 96 14.59 13.15 2.49
CA PHE A 96 13.91 11.87 2.32
C PHE A 96 13.54 11.60 0.87
N LYS A 97 14.21 12.27 -0.07
CA LYS A 97 13.90 12.16 -1.50
C LYS A 97 14.08 10.73 -2.00
N ASP A 98 15.14 10.05 -1.56
CA ASP A 98 15.45 8.70 -2.03
C ASP A 98 14.42 7.69 -1.51
N GLU A 99 14.02 7.80 -0.24
CA GLU A 99 12.93 7.01 0.34
C GLU A 99 11.60 7.29 -0.36
N LEU A 100 11.29 8.55 -0.66
CA LEU A 100 10.08 8.92 -1.38
C LEU A 100 10.07 8.30 -2.80
N ASP A 101 11.17 8.40 -3.52
CA ASP A 101 11.30 7.82 -4.86
C ASP A 101 11.23 6.29 -4.84
N ASP A 102 11.73 5.65 -3.79
CA ASP A 102 11.57 4.21 -3.60
C ASP A 102 10.10 3.81 -3.44
N HIS A 103 9.35 4.52 -2.60
CA HIS A 103 7.94 4.21 -2.39
C HIS A 103 7.07 4.55 -3.61
N ARG A 104 7.44 5.57 -4.39
CA ARG A 104 6.81 5.84 -5.70
C ARG A 104 6.97 4.66 -6.65
N ARG A 105 8.19 4.11 -6.75
CA ARG A 105 8.46 2.94 -7.60
C ARG A 105 7.69 1.70 -7.14
N ARG A 106 7.64 1.44 -5.83
CA ARG A 106 6.84 0.33 -5.26
C ARG A 106 5.37 0.46 -5.60
N LEU A 107 4.78 1.64 -5.40
CA LEU A 107 3.38 1.87 -5.72
C LEU A 107 3.10 1.68 -7.22
N ARG A 108 3.97 2.23 -8.09
CA ARG A 108 3.86 2.03 -9.54
C ARG A 108 3.91 0.55 -9.92
N ALA A 109 4.89 -0.19 -9.38
CA ALA A 109 5.05 -1.61 -9.65
C ALA A 109 3.83 -2.42 -9.20
N TRP A 110 3.26 -2.08 -8.04
CA TRP A 110 1.99 -2.67 -7.60
C TRP A 110 0.86 -2.38 -8.59
N CYS A 111 0.64 -1.11 -8.96
CA CYS A 111 -0.43 -0.74 -9.87
C CYS A 111 -0.28 -1.39 -11.26
N GLU A 112 0.94 -1.55 -11.76
CA GLU A 112 1.22 -2.28 -13.01
C GLU A 112 0.91 -3.77 -12.87
N LYS A 113 1.34 -4.39 -11.76
CA LYS A 113 1.11 -5.82 -11.49
C LYS A 113 -0.37 -6.15 -11.38
N THR A 114 -1.16 -5.29 -10.73
CA THR A 114 -2.58 -5.55 -10.45
C THR A 114 -3.54 -4.87 -11.43
N GLU A 115 -3.03 -4.32 -12.53
CA GLU A 115 -3.81 -3.57 -13.53
C GLU A 115 -4.69 -2.47 -12.90
N ASP A 116 -4.16 -1.80 -11.87
CA ASP A 116 -4.86 -0.81 -11.07
C ASP A 116 -5.01 0.51 -11.83
N GLU A 117 -6.24 1.02 -11.93
CA GLU A 117 -6.54 2.30 -12.58
C GLU A 117 -5.82 3.50 -11.94
N PHE A 118 -5.37 3.37 -10.69
CA PHE A 118 -4.59 4.40 -10.01
C PHE A 118 -3.23 4.64 -10.67
N LEU A 119 -2.76 3.75 -11.55
CA LEU A 119 -1.49 3.87 -12.29
C LEU A 119 -1.32 5.25 -12.97
N LYS A 120 -2.40 5.85 -13.47
CA LYS A 120 -2.39 7.19 -14.11
C LYS A 120 -2.00 8.34 -13.18
N PHE A 121 -2.08 8.13 -11.87
CA PHE A 121 -1.71 9.11 -10.84
C PHE A 121 -0.32 8.85 -10.24
N CYS A 122 0.30 7.70 -10.54
CA CYS A 122 1.65 7.38 -10.08
C CYS A 122 2.67 8.34 -10.73
N LEU A 123 3.62 8.78 -9.91
CA LEU A 123 4.73 9.66 -10.32
C LEU A 123 5.91 8.89 -10.90
#